data_AF-A0A3Q2W503-F1
#
_entry.id   AF-A0A3Q2W503-F1
#
_cell.length_a   1.000
_cell.length_b   1.000
_cell.length_c   1.000
_cell.angle_alpha   90.00
_cell.angle_beta   90.00
_cell.angle_gamma   90.00
#
_symmetry.space_group_name_H-M   'P 1'
#
loop_
_entity.id
_entity.type
_entity.pdbx_description
1 polymer ?
#
loop_
_entity_poly.entity_id
_entity_poly.type
_entity_poly.pdbx_seq_one_letter_code
_entity_poly.pdbx_strand_id
1 'polypeptide(L)'
;ENLRSDPPYFAELLLLLQTEEGRQLAKENLMKKHLTASKPRAAVHSQSTCAFKWLLFSHRNLNSPSQHHLNSGQHNQEPSSSATSSRPRAGYCFKCGEDGHMSAGCANPPNPTLVLKKKKQLEKRQQAWDSNKKSSN
;
A
#
# COMPACT_ATOMS: atom_id res chain seq x y z
N GLU A 1 27.51 -36.68 10.07
CA GLU A 1 27.02 -35.33 10.41
C GLU A 1 28.09 -34.28 10.08
N ASN A 2 27.72 -33.02 9.85
CA ASN A 2 28.68 -32.00 9.39
C ASN A 2 29.30 -31.26 10.60
N LEU A 3 30.27 -31.91 11.26
CA LEU A 3 31.13 -31.23 12.22
C LEU A 3 31.96 -30.20 11.44
N ARG A 4 31.73 -28.90 11.70
CA ARG A 4 32.64 -27.85 11.24
C ARG A 4 33.99 -28.10 11.90
N SER A 5 35.02 -28.30 11.07
CA SER A 5 36.32 -28.85 11.47
C SER A 5 37.10 -27.99 12.46
N ASP A 6 36.75 -26.70 12.53
CA ASP A 6 37.38 -25.72 13.39
C ASP A 6 36.26 -24.96 14.12
N PRO A 7 36.09 -25.13 15.44
CA PRO A 7 35.11 -24.36 16.20
C PRO A 7 35.56 -22.88 16.23
N PRO A 8 34.66 -21.91 15.97
CA PRO A 8 35.02 -20.51 15.96
C PRO A 8 35.58 -20.09 17.32
N TYR A 9 36.54 -19.16 17.30
CA TYR A 9 37.13 -18.66 18.54
C TYR A 9 36.05 -18.01 19.42
N PHE A 10 36.20 -18.02 20.75
CA PHE A 10 35.13 -17.60 21.66
C PHE A 10 34.56 -16.19 21.36
N ALA A 11 35.41 -15.23 21.01
CA ALA A 11 34.95 -13.89 20.61
C ALA A 11 34.17 -13.89 19.27
N GLU A 12 34.51 -14.80 18.35
CA GLU A 12 33.83 -14.98 17.06
C GLU A 12 32.48 -15.70 17.24
N LEU A 13 32.39 -16.65 18.18
CA LEU A 13 31.13 -17.26 18.60
C LEU A 13 30.17 -16.23 19.22
N LEU A 14 30.67 -15.34 20.09
CA LEU A 14 29.88 -14.25 20.66
C LEU A 14 29.43 -13.25 19.58
N LEU A 15 30.30 -12.90 18.64
CA LEU A 15 29.96 -12.03 17.52
C LEU A 15 28.88 -12.65 16.63
N LEU A 16 28.95 -13.96 16.36
CA LEU A 16 27.95 -14.70 15.61
C LEU A 16 26.60 -14.75 16.34
N LEU A 17 26.59 -15.00 17.65
CA LEU A 17 25.39 -14.98 18.49
C LEU A 17 24.74 -13.59 18.49
N GLN A 18 25.49 -12.54 18.79
CA GLN A 18 24.98 -11.17 18.81
C GLN A 18 24.43 -10.72 17.43
N THR A 19 25.09 -11.14 16.35
CA THR A 19 24.62 -10.88 14.97
C THR A 19 23.33 -11.63 14.65
N GLU A 20 23.24 -12.90 15.06
CA GLU A 20 22.05 -13.73 14.84
C GLU A 20 20.86 -13.26 15.69
N GLU A 21 21.07 -12.90 16.95
CA GLU A 21 20.07 -12.27 17.82
C GLU A 21 19.54 -10.97 17.21
N GLY A 22 20.42 -10.07 16.77
CA GLY A 22 20.04 -8.83 16.09
C GLY A 22 19.22 -9.08 14.81
N ARG A 23 19.58 -10.10 14.02
CA ARG A 23 18.85 -10.52 12.82
C ARG A 23 17.45 -11.05 13.17
N GLN A 24 17.30 -11.78 14.27
CA GLN A 24 16.02 -12.33 14.72
C GLN A 24 15.12 -11.22 15.30
N LEU A 25 15.66 -10.30 16.10
CA LEU A 25 14.95 -9.11 16.59
C LEU A 25 14.44 -8.22 15.44
N ALA A 26 15.21 -8.05 14.37
CA ALA A 26 14.79 -7.29 13.19
C ALA A 26 13.58 -7.95 12.49
N LYS A 27 13.59 -9.28 12.32
CA LYS A 27 12.43 -10.03 11.77
C LYS A 27 11.21 -9.96 12.68
N GLU A 28 11.40 -10.13 14.00
CA GLU A 28 10.31 -10.08 14.97
C GLU A 28 9.66 -8.70 14.97
N ASN A 29 10.44 -7.62 14.92
CA ASN A 29 9.94 -6.26 14.80
C ASN A 29 9.17 -6.02 13.48
N LEU A 30 9.60 -6.63 12.37
CA LEU A 30 8.87 -6.59 11.10
C LEU A 30 7.54 -7.35 11.20
N MET A 31 7.54 -8.54 11.79
CA MET A 31 6.33 -9.34 12.01
C MET A 31 5.34 -8.61 12.93
N LYS A 32 5.79 -8.11 14.09
CA LYS A 32 4.95 -7.35 15.04
C LYS A 32 4.24 -6.16 14.40
N LYS A 33 4.88 -5.46 13.46
CA LYS A 33 4.30 -4.32 12.70
C LYS A 33 3.14 -4.72 11.76
N HIS A 34 3.00 -6.00 11.43
CA HIS A 34 1.93 -6.51 10.57
C HIS A 34 0.95 -7.45 11.28
N LEU A 35 1.28 -7.97 12.47
CA LEU A 35 0.42 -8.88 13.24
C LEU A 35 -0.62 -8.18 14.14
N THR A 36 -0.51 -6.87 14.39
CA THR A 36 -1.43 -6.12 15.28
C THR A 36 -2.48 -5.31 14.52
N ALA A 37 -3.29 -5.99 13.71
CA ALA A 37 -4.56 -5.46 13.22
C ALA A 37 -5.72 -6.47 13.28
N SER A 38 -5.69 -7.36 14.29
CA SER A 38 -6.86 -8.11 14.75
C SER A 38 -7.93 -7.14 15.26
N LYS A 39 -8.70 -6.56 14.33
CA LYS A 39 -9.97 -5.89 14.67
C LYS A 39 -10.76 -6.86 15.55
N PRO A 40 -11.32 -6.44 16.70
CA PRO A 40 -12.30 -7.26 17.38
C PRO A 40 -13.44 -7.54 16.41
N ARG A 41 -13.55 -8.81 16.00
CA ARG A 41 -14.57 -9.28 15.07
C ARG A 41 -15.91 -9.10 15.76
N ALA A 42 -16.77 -8.25 15.22
CA ALA A 42 -18.16 -8.17 15.68
C ALA A 42 -18.76 -9.58 15.69
N ALA A 43 -19.48 -9.92 16.76
CA ALA A 43 -20.01 -11.26 16.98
C ALA A 43 -21.15 -11.56 15.99
N VAL A 44 -20.81 -11.90 14.76
CA VAL A 44 -21.75 -12.46 13.79
C VAL A 44 -22.03 -13.89 14.22
N HIS A 45 -23.28 -14.11 14.61
CA HIS A 45 -23.84 -15.38 15.07
C HIS A 45 -23.45 -16.50 14.09
N SER A 46 -22.72 -17.51 14.59
CA SER A 46 -22.33 -18.67 13.78
C SER A 46 -23.54 -19.55 13.50
N GLN A 47 -23.92 -19.68 12.23
CA GLN A 47 -24.75 -20.80 11.79
C GLN A 47 -24.02 -21.56 10.69
N SER A 48 -23.42 -22.67 11.11
CA SER A 48 -22.83 -23.67 10.23
C SER A 48 -23.92 -24.61 9.72
N THR A 49 -24.30 -24.48 8.46
CA THR A 49 -24.89 -25.60 7.69
C THR A 49 -24.29 -25.64 6.30
N CYS A 50 -23.37 -26.57 6.09
CA CYS A 50 -22.83 -26.90 4.79
C CYS A 50 -23.84 -27.78 4.02
N ALA A 51 -24.59 -27.19 3.09
CA ALA A 51 -25.34 -27.94 2.07
C ALA A 51 -25.58 -27.09 0.81
N PHE A 52 -25.29 -27.70 -0.35
CA PHE A 52 -25.43 -27.20 -1.71
C PHE A 52 -26.59 -26.19 -1.95
N LYS A 53 -26.25 -24.98 -2.44
CA LYS A 53 -27.17 -24.08 -3.16
C LYS A 53 -26.52 -23.50 -4.42
N TRP A 54 -26.12 -24.39 -5.34
CA TRP A 54 -25.63 -24.05 -6.68
C TRP A 54 -26.72 -24.02 -7.76
N LEU A 55 -28.00 -24.17 -7.37
CA LEU A 55 -29.15 -24.15 -8.25
C LEU A 55 -30.27 -23.33 -7.60
N LEU A 56 -30.57 -22.16 -8.19
CA LEU A 56 -31.83 -21.40 -8.23
C LEU A 56 -31.56 -19.90 -8.56
N PHE A 57 -30.78 -19.64 -9.62
CA PHE A 57 -30.71 -18.30 -10.21
C PHE A 57 -30.69 -18.38 -11.75
N SER A 58 -31.87 -18.60 -12.33
CA SER A 58 -32.14 -18.53 -13.77
C SER A 58 -33.60 -18.14 -14.03
N HIS A 59 -33.84 -17.43 -15.13
CA HIS A 59 -35.01 -16.57 -15.43
C HIS A 59 -35.05 -15.28 -14.57
N ARG A 60 -35.25 -14.06 -15.10
CA ARG A 60 -35.54 -13.52 -16.46
C ARG A 60 -35.15 -12.01 -16.42
N ASN A 61 -34.80 -11.28 -17.49
CA ASN A 61 -34.61 -11.55 -18.92
C ASN A 61 -33.69 -10.45 -19.54
N LEU A 62 -33.55 -10.36 -20.87
CA LEU A 62 -32.87 -9.25 -21.57
C LEU A 62 -33.83 -8.10 -21.89
N ASN A 63 -33.41 -6.85 -21.70
CA ASN A 63 -33.56 -5.83 -22.77
C ASN A 63 -32.49 -4.72 -22.66
N SER A 64 -32.11 -4.17 -23.80
CA SER A 64 -31.13 -3.09 -24.01
C SER A 64 -31.88 -1.83 -24.51
N PRO A 65 -31.25 -0.72 -24.97
CA PRO A 65 -29.98 -0.08 -24.61
C PRO A 65 -30.21 1.43 -24.23
N SER A 66 -29.13 2.24 -24.32
CA SER A 66 -29.12 3.66 -24.74
C SER A 66 -29.10 4.83 -23.72
N GLN A 67 -27.96 5.52 -23.74
CA GLN A 67 -27.77 6.98 -23.93
C GLN A 67 -27.80 7.95 -22.71
N HIS A 68 -26.59 8.43 -22.37
CA HIS A 68 -26.20 9.84 -22.07
C HIS A 68 -27.11 10.78 -21.24
N HIS A 69 -26.80 10.95 -19.95
CA HIS A 69 -27.08 12.17 -19.15
C HIS A 69 -26.27 12.09 -17.83
N LEU A 70 -25.57 13.11 -17.27
CA LEU A 70 -25.24 14.47 -17.72
C LEU A 70 -23.74 14.75 -17.56
N ASN A 71 -23.22 15.68 -18.37
CA ASN A 71 -22.03 16.47 -18.02
C ASN A 71 -22.48 17.79 -17.35
N SER A 72 -22.14 18.00 -16.07
CA SER A 72 -21.73 19.30 -15.49
C SER A 72 -21.61 19.19 -13.98
N GLY A 73 -20.45 18.71 -13.52
CA GLY A 73 -20.06 18.75 -12.10
C GLY A 73 -18.87 19.68 -11.92
N GLN A 74 -19.12 20.97 -11.71
CA GLN A 74 -18.08 21.92 -11.31
C GLN A 74 -17.58 21.56 -9.91
N HIS A 75 -16.50 20.77 -9.83
CA HIS A 75 -15.82 20.51 -8.58
C HIS A 75 -14.32 20.74 -8.74
N ASN A 76 -13.94 22.02 -8.57
CA ASN A 76 -12.65 22.37 -7.98
C ASN A 76 -12.62 21.76 -6.57
N GLN A 77 -12.30 20.47 -6.47
CA GLN A 77 -11.93 19.85 -5.22
C GLN A 77 -10.41 19.78 -5.17
N GLU A 78 -9.86 20.79 -4.49
CA GLU A 78 -8.63 20.69 -3.69
C GLU A 78 -8.42 19.25 -3.19
N PRO A 79 -7.17 18.75 -3.19
CA PRO A 79 -6.91 17.36 -2.88
C PRO A 79 -7.49 17.00 -1.52
N SER A 80 -8.28 15.93 -1.49
CA SER A 80 -8.83 15.31 -0.28
C SER A 80 -7.70 14.79 0.61
N SER A 81 -7.09 15.74 1.30
CA SER A 81 -5.96 15.58 2.18
C SER A 81 -6.46 14.89 3.44
N SER A 82 -6.48 13.56 3.37
CA SER A 82 -6.37 12.70 4.56
C SER A 82 -4.99 12.96 5.18
N ALA A 83 -4.90 14.10 5.87
CA ALA A 83 -3.71 14.71 6.43
C ALA A 83 -3.21 13.94 7.67
N THR A 84 -2.89 12.67 7.46
CA THR A 84 -1.86 12.01 8.25
C THR A 84 -0.58 12.82 8.12
N SER A 85 0.14 13.04 9.22
CA SER A 85 1.38 13.83 9.29
C SER A 85 2.59 13.15 8.62
N SER A 86 2.33 12.38 7.56
CA SER A 86 3.27 11.51 6.86
C SER A 86 3.94 12.18 5.66
N ARG A 87 5.03 11.57 5.18
CA ARG A 87 5.82 12.02 4.04
C ARG A 87 4.93 12.30 2.81
N PRO A 88 5.08 13.44 2.11
CA PRO A 88 4.25 13.81 0.96
C PRO A 88 4.15 12.70 -0.09
N ARG A 89 2.94 12.29 -0.44
CA ARG A 89 2.67 11.20 -1.40
C ARG A 89 2.41 11.74 -2.82
N ALA A 90 2.52 10.86 -3.82
CA ALA A 90 2.15 11.18 -5.19
C ALA A 90 0.63 11.38 -5.29
N GLY A 91 0.21 12.58 -5.72
CA GLY A 91 -1.19 12.91 -6.01
C GLY A 91 -1.53 12.88 -7.51
N TYR A 92 -0.64 12.33 -8.34
CA TYR A 92 -0.71 12.36 -9.80
C TYR A 92 -0.64 10.94 -10.40
N CYS A 93 -1.25 10.77 -11.56
CA CYS A 93 -1.27 9.54 -12.32
C CYS A 93 0.11 9.23 -12.93
N PHE A 94 0.64 8.03 -12.68
CA PHE A 94 1.96 7.62 -13.20
C PHE A 94 1.98 7.32 -14.70
N LYS A 95 0.81 7.31 -15.38
CA LYS A 95 0.70 7.13 -16.84
C LYS A 95 0.69 8.48 -17.58
N CYS A 96 -0.23 9.38 -17.26
CA CYS A 96 -0.41 10.65 -17.98
C CYS A 96 0.16 11.89 -17.24
N GLY A 97 0.47 11.80 -15.95
CA GLY A 97 1.02 12.91 -15.16
C GLY A 97 0.00 13.94 -14.65
N GLU A 98 -1.29 13.79 -14.96
CA GLU A 98 -2.37 14.61 -14.41
C GLU A 98 -2.75 14.16 -13.00
N ASP A 99 -3.35 15.07 -12.23
CA ASP A 99 -3.81 14.81 -10.85
C ASP A 99 -5.25 14.26 -10.83
N GLY A 100 -5.74 13.88 -9.64
CA GLY A 100 -7.13 13.45 -9.43
C GLY A 100 -7.44 11.98 -9.77
N HIS A 101 -6.54 11.26 -10.46
CA HIS A 101 -6.69 9.83 -10.72
C HIS A 101 -5.35 9.08 -10.64
N MET A 102 -5.42 7.74 -10.64
CA MET A 102 -4.27 6.84 -10.64
C MET A 102 -4.25 5.98 -11.91
N SER A 103 -3.12 5.36 -12.23
CA SER A 103 -2.91 4.61 -13.48
C SER A 103 -3.95 3.52 -13.76
N ALA A 104 -4.58 2.95 -12.71
CA ALA A 104 -5.63 1.95 -12.81
C ALA A 104 -6.95 2.45 -13.44
N GLY A 105 -7.21 3.76 -13.39
CA GLY A 105 -8.40 4.42 -13.97
C GLY A 105 -8.06 5.46 -15.04
N CYS A 106 -6.85 5.42 -15.61
CA CYS A 106 -6.35 6.43 -16.53
C CYS A 106 -6.87 6.21 -17.97
N ALA A 107 -7.85 7.02 -18.37
CA ALA A 107 -8.30 7.11 -19.76
C ALA A 107 -7.32 7.89 -20.68
N ASN A 108 -6.48 8.75 -20.10
CA ASN A 108 -5.60 9.64 -20.85
C ASN A 108 -4.40 8.90 -21.48
N PRO A 109 -3.87 9.39 -22.61
CA PRO A 109 -2.67 8.82 -23.24
C PRO A 109 -1.44 8.95 -22.31
N PRO A 110 -0.45 8.05 -22.42
CA PRO A 110 0.79 8.16 -21.66
C PRO A 110 1.56 9.44 -21.99
N ASN A 111 2.01 10.17 -20.96
CA ASN A 111 2.81 11.38 -21.11
C ASN A 111 4.04 11.31 -20.18
N PRO A 112 5.16 10.73 -20.64
CA PRO A 112 6.35 10.54 -19.81
C PRO A 112 6.95 11.88 -19.36
N THR A 113 6.88 12.92 -20.20
CA THR A 113 7.43 14.26 -19.89
C THR A 113 6.74 14.90 -18.69
N LEU A 114 5.41 14.84 -18.62
CA LEU A 114 4.65 15.38 -17.48
C LEU A 114 4.87 14.54 -16.21
N VAL A 115 4.88 13.20 -16.34
CA VAL A 115 5.18 12.27 -15.24
C VAL A 115 6.57 12.53 -14.64
N LEU A 116 7.60 12.76 -15.47
CA LEU A 116 8.96 13.10 -15.00
C LEU A 116 9.00 14.45 -14.27
N LYS A 117 8.32 15.48 -14.81
CA LYS A 117 8.21 16.80 -14.17
C LYS A 117 7.55 16.70 -12.79
N LYS A 118 6.43 15.98 -12.70
CA LYS A 118 5.70 15.72 -11.45
C LYS A 118 6.51 14.88 -10.45
N LYS A 119 7.24 13.87 -10.92
CA LYS A 119 8.16 13.06 -10.08
C LYS A 119 9.22 13.94 -9.43
N LYS A 120 9.89 14.79 -10.21
CA LYS A 120 10.90 15.74 -9.70
C LYS A 120 10.31 16.76 -8.72
N GLN A 121 9.07 17.18 -8.93
CA GLN A 121 8.36 18.06 -7.99
C GLN A 121 8.02 17.36 -6.67
N LEU A 122 7.55 16.10 -6.73
CA LEU A 122 7.27 15.29 -5.55
C LEU A 122 8.54 15.03 -4.73
N GLU A 123 9.64 14.67 -5.39
CA GLU A 123 10.93 14.43 -4.75
C GLU A 123 11.40 15.65 -3.96
N LYS A 124 11.36 16.86 -4.54
CA LYS A 124 11.67 18.11 -3.83
C LYS A 124 10.80 18.33 -2.59
N ARG A 125 9.48 18.07 -2.70
CA ARG A 125 8.54 18.17 -1.56
C ARG A 125 8.86 17.17 -0.45
N GLN A 126 9.28 15.96 -0.82
CA GLN A 126 9.68 14.94 0.14
C GLN A 126 11.01 15.28 0.81
N GLN A 127 12.02 15.72 0.06
CA GLN A 127 13.31 16.16 0.60
C GLN A 127 13.13 17.30 1.61
N ALA A 128 12.30 18.31 1.31
CA ALA A 128 11.99 19.39 2.24
C ALA A 128 11.30 18.91 3.53
N TRP A 129 10.39 17.92 3.42
CA TRP A 129 9.75 17.31 4.57
C TRP A 129 10.73 16.47 5.41
N ASP A 130 11.61 15.69 4.78
CA ASP A 130 12.66 14.91 5.45
C ASP A 130 13.62 15.83 6.22
N SER A 131 14.05 16.93 5.61
CA SER A 131 14.90 17.95 6.25
C SER A 131 14.25 18.57 7.49
N ASN A 132 12.98 18.96 7.39
CA ASN A 132 12.24 19.53 8.52
C ASN A 132 11.99 18.50 9.65
N LYS A 133 11.86 17.22 9.30
CA LYS A 133 11.82 16.14 10.28
C LYS A 133 13.16 15.94 10.99
N LYS A 134 14.29 16.07 10.28
CA LYS A 134 15.62 15.99 10.87
C LYS A 134 15.97 17.16 11.79
N SER A 135 15.44 18.36 11.56
CA SER A 135 15.65 19.50 12.45
C SER A 135 14.74 19.53 13.68
N SER A 136 13.79 18.59 13.79
CA SER A 136 12.82 18.50 14.89
C SER A 136 13.14 17.39 15.91
N ASN A 137 14.33 16.80 15.83
CA ASN A 137 14.79 15.65 16.65
C ASN A 137 16.31 15.74 16.85
#